data_AF-A0A8J7A8G3-F1
#
_entry.id   AF-A0A8J7A8G3-F1
#
_cell.length_a   1.000
_cell.length_b   1.000
_cell.length_c   1.000
_cell.angle_alpha   90.00
_cell.angle_beta   90.00
_cell.angle_gamma   90.00
#
_symmetry.space_group_name_H-M   'P 1'
#
loop_
_entity.id
_entity.type
_entity.pdbx_description
1 polymer ?
#
loop_
_entity_poly.entity_id
_entity_poly.type
_entity_poly.pdbx_seq_one_letter_code
_entity_poly.pdbx_strand_id
1 'polypeptide(L)'
;MSKRYPTADGVFYAVQDVSLDVQPGEFYSLLGSSGSGKTTTLRLIGGFERPDLGEVFIGGERVTAQPPYRRSVHTVFQNYALFPHMSVAENVAYPLKIARVPRSEFGPRLEAVLKLVQIPELGDRAPSQLSGGQQQRVALARALINRPKVLLLDEPLSALDAKIRDELRQELRQLQQQTNLTFIYVTHDQEEAMALSDRLAVMHRGRVEQIGTPAEIYNAPASAFVAQFIGQANFLSGEIMELTAEGAIALINDVPLKVTYPDQPPTVGETVTLMIRPERIQVGAATADNQLVGKTLGMTYIGQLTELQVETPVGQLKVVQLGQAGEARSLSWQAKDCIIVPSFNSKA
;
A
#
# COMPACT_ATOMS: atom_id res chain seq x y z
N MET A 1 10.57 5.86 -15.77
CA MET A 1 10.37 7.32 -15.94
C MET A 1 10.99 8.07 -14.78
N SER A 2 11.42 9.32 -15.00
CA SER A 2 12.05 10.16 -13.97
C SER A 2 11.51 11.59 -13.99
N LYS A 3 11.43 12.20 -12.81
CA LYS A 3 11.05 13.60 -12.60
C LYS A 3 11.96 14.28 -11.58
N ARG A 4 12.49 15.43 -11.99
CA ARG A 4 13.42 16.27 -11.25
C ARG A 4 12.80 17.65 -11.03
N TYR A 5 13.12 18.24 -9.88
CA TYR A 5 12.82 19.65 -9.61
C TYR A 5 14.12 20.39 -9.26
N PRO A 6 14.30 21.63 -9.76
CA PRO A 6 15.41 22.46 -9.34
C PRO A 6 15.24 22.86 -7.87
N THR A 7 16.33 22.85 -7.12
CA THR A 7 16.41 23.35 -5.75
C THR A 7 17.53 24.38 -5.65
N ALA A 8 17.60 25.11 -4.52
CA ALA A 8 18.63 26.13 -4.32
C ALA A 8 20.06 25.56 -4.45
N ASP A 9 20.26 24.31 -4.00
CA ASP A 9 21.57 23.65 -3.97
C ASP A 9 21.76 22.57 -5.05
N GLY A 10 20.84 22.46 -6.03
CA GLY A 10 20.98 21.50 -7.12
C GLY A 10 19.66 20.97 -7.68
N VAL A 11 19.55 19.65 -7.77
CA VAL A 11 18.41 18.96 -8.40
C VAL A 11 17.88 17.87 -7.47
N PHE A 12 16.59 17.95 -7.14
CA PHE A 12 15.89 16.94 -6.37
C PHE A 12 15.15 15.97 -7.29
N TYR A 13 15.42 14.68 -7.15
CA TYR A 13 14.70 13.62 -7.87
C TYR A 13 13.45 13.22 -7.09
N ALA A 14 12.29 13.73 -7.49
CA ALA A 14 11.02 13.31 -6.91
C ALA A 14 10.59 11.92 -7.41
N VAL A 15 10.97 11.57 -8.64
CA VAL A 15 10.80 10.24 -9.23
C VAL A 15 12.09 9.89 -9.95
N GLN A 16 12.71 8.76 -9.62
CA GLN A 16 14.00 8.35 -10.15
C GLN A 16 13.89 6.93 -10.71
N ASP A 17 13.91 6.83 -12.03
CA ASP A 17 13.93 5.56 -12.77
C ASP A 17 12.82 4.57 -12.37
N VAL A 18 11.61 5.10 -12.19
CA VAL A 18 10.45 4.30 -11.79
C VAL A 18 9.86 3.60 -13.01
N SER A 19 9.84 2.27 -12.96
CA SER A 19 9.21 1.41 -13.98
C SER A 19 8.05 0.66 -13.34
N LEU A 20 6.85 0.84 -13.90
CA LEU A 20 5.61 0.24 -13.42
C LEU A 20 4.92 -0.43 -14.60
N ASP A 21 4.38 -1.61 -14.37
CA ASP A 21 3.53 -2.34 -15.32
C ASP A 21 2.25 -2.78 -14.60
N VAL A 22 1.15 -2.15 -15.02
CA VAL A 22 -0.18 -2.28 -14.41
C VAL A 22 -1.10 -2.95 -15.41
N GLN A 23 -1.68 -4.08 -15.02
CA GLN A 23 -2.54 -4.89 -15.86
C GLN A 23 -3.94 -4.28 -15.98
N PRO A 24 -4.64 -4.49 -17.11
CA PRO A 24 -6.02 -4.05 -17.25
C PRO A 24 -6.92 -4.67 -16.17
N GLY A 25 -7.71 -3.84 -15.49
CA GLY A 25 -8.61 -4.29 -14.42
C GLY A 25 -7.90 -4.61 -13.10
N GLU A 26 -6.62 -4.24 -12.95
CA GLU A 26 -5.88 -4.38 -11.70
C GLU A 26 -6.21 -3.23 -10.73
N PHE A 27 -6.32 -3.54 -9.44
CA PHE A 27 -6.23 -2.56 -8.37
C PHE A 27 -4.76 -2.46 -7.92
N TYR A 28 -4.06 -1.46 -8.41
CA TYR A 28 -2.63 -1.27 -8.17
C TYR A 28 -2.38 -0.12 -7.19
N SER A 29 -1.64 -0.36 -6.11
CA SER A 29 -1.30 0.71 -5.16
C SER A 29 0.14 1.18 -5.27
N LEU A 30 0.33 2.49 -5.12
CA LEU A 30 1.60 3.12 -4.80
C LEU A 30 1.60 3.41 -3.30
N LEU A 31 2.44 2.69 -2.56
CA LEU A 31 2.57 2.78 -1.11
C LEU A 31 3.93 3.40 -0.75
N GLY A 32 4.00 4.19 0.32
CA GLY A 32 5.25 4.75 0.81
C GLY A 32 5.06 5.95 1.72
N SER A 33 6.12 6.39 2.39
CA SER A 33 6.08 7.54 3.29
C SER A 33 5.79 8.87 2.56
N SER A 34 5.51 9.93 3.33
CA SER A 34 5.38 11.28 2.75
C SER A 34 6.67 11.66 2.03
N GLY A 35 6.56 12.27 0.85
CA GLY A 35 7.70 12.65 0.02
C GLY A 35 8.37 11.50 -0.76
N SER A 36 7.82 10.28 -0.74
CA SER A 36 8.42 9.16 -1.49
C SER A 36 8.22 9.20 -3.01
N GLY A 37 7.46 10.17 -3.54
CA GLY A 37 7.26 10.36 -4.98
C GLY A 37 5.95 9.81 -5.56
N LYS A 38 5.03 9.31 -4.72
CA LYS A 38 3.75 8.71 -5.15
C LYS A 38 2.85 9.68 -5.91
N THR A 39 2.53 10.83 -5.31
CA THR A 39 1.68 11.85 -5.94
C THR A 39 2.32 12.42 -7.21
N THR A 40 3.65 12.60 -7.23
CA THR A 40 4.35 12.99 -8.47
C THR A 40 4.20 11.91 -9.54
N THR A 41 4.40 10.64 -9.19
CA THR A 41 4.17 9.49 -10.10
C THR A 41 2.73 9.49 -10.65
N LEU A 42 1.74 9.68 -9.79
CA LEU A 42 0.33 9.77 -10.19
C LEU A 42 0.06 10.95 -11.14
N ARG A 43 0.67 12.12 -10.88
CA ARG A 43 0.57 13.31 -11.74
C ARG A 43 1.23 13.11 -13.10
N LEU A 44 2.34 12.37 -13.16
CA LEU A 44 2.99 11.99 -14.43
C LEU A 44 2.08 11.08 -15.26
N ILE A 45 1.40 10.13 -14.62
CA ILE A 45 0.42 9.24 -15.28
C ILE A 45 -0.82 10.03 -15.74
N GLY A 46 -1.33 10.92 -14.90
CA GLY A 46 -2.46 11.81 -15.20
C GLY A 46 -2.15 12.91 -16.22
N GLY A 47 -0.87 13.16 -16.50
CA GLY A 47 -0.42 14.20 -17.43
C GLY A 47 -0.42 15.61 -16.87
N PHE A 48 -0.65 15.76 -15.57
CA PHE A 48 -0.54 17.05 -14.87
C PHE A 48 0.91 17.52 -14.80
N GLU A 49 1.84 16.57 -14.87
CA GLU A 49 3.25 16.82 -15.06
C GLU A 49 3.81 15.98 -16.20
N ARG A 50 4.92 16.44 -16.78
CA ARG A 50 5.66 15.70 -17.81
C ARG A 50 6.92 15.08 -17.21
N PRO A 51 7.22 13.80 -17.50
CA PRO A 51 8.47 13.20 -17.08
C PRO A 51 9.63 13.89 -17.82
N ASP A 52 10.76 14.04 -17.16
CA ASP A 52 11.96 14.56 -17.81
C ASP A 52 12.66 13.46 -18.62
N LEU A 53 12.49 12.19 -18.20
CA LEU A 53 13.00 11.01 -18.87
C LEU A 53 11.99 9.86 -18.79
N GLY A 54 12.01 9.00 -19.80
CA GLY A 54 11.10 7.86 -19.92
C GLY A 54 9.73 8.24 -20.48
N GLU A 55 8.85 7.25 -20.55
CA GLU A 55 7.59 7.35 -21.27
C GLU A 55 6.43 6.78 -20.45
N VAL A 56 5.21 7.20 -20.80
CA VAL A 56 3.97 6.71 -20.20
C VAL A 56 3.09 6.17 -21.32
N PHE A 57 2.65 4.92 -21.15
CA PHE A 57 1.74 4.24 -22.07
C PHE A 57 0.42 3.93 -21.36
N ILE A 58 -0.71 4.13 -22.03
CA ILE A 58 -2.04 3.82 -21.50
C ILE A 58 -2.84 3.08 -22.57
N GLY A 59 -3.21 1.83 -22.29
CA GLY A 59 -3.91 0.98 -23.26
C GLY A 59 -3.14 0.80 -24.57
N GLY A 60 -1.81 0.67 -24.48
CA GLY A 60 -0.90 0.52 -25.62
C GLY A 60 -0.52 1.83 -26.33
N GLU A 61 -1.16 2.95 -26.02
CA GLU A 61 -0.86 4.24 -26.65
C GLU A 61 0.14 5.05 -25.83
N ARG A 62 1.16 5.61 -26.47
CA ARG A 62 2.10 6.52 -25.82
C ARG A 62 1.45 7.86 -25.54
N VAL A 63 1.22 8.18 -24.26
CA VAL A 63 0.55 9.40 -23.81
C VAL A 63 1.50 10.45 -23.21
N THR A 64 2.81 10.21 -23.20
CA THR A 64 3.82 11.04 -22.51
C THR A 64 3.66 12.55 -22.74
N ALA A 65 3.42 12.96 -23.99
CA ALA A 65 3.26 14.37 -24.38
C ALA A 65 1.82 14.88 -24.31
N GLN A 66 0.84 13.99 -24.13
CA GLN A 66 -0.58 14.34 -24.12
C GLN A 66 -0.94 15.09 -22.84
N PRO A 67 -1.73 16.18 -22.94
CA PRO A 67 -2.25 16.89 -21.77
C PRO A 67 -3.33 16.05 -21.06
N PRO A 68 -3.65 16.35 -19.78
CA PRO A 68 -4.57 15.55 -18.97
C PRO A 68 -5.92 15.27 -19.65
N TYR A 69 -6.52 16.28 -20.26
CA TYR A 69 -7.86 16.20 -20.87
C TYR A 69 -7.93 15.33 -22.14
N ARG A 70 -6.78 14.88 -22.69
CA ARG A 70 -6.73 13.94 -23.81
C ARG A 70 -6.40 12.51 -23.39
N ARG A 71 -5.95 12.30 -22.16
CA ARG A 71 -5.63 10.96 -21.66
C ARG A 71 -6.92 10.23 -21.30
N SER A 72 -6.98 8.94 -21.56
CA SER A 72 -8.13 8.08 -21.18
C SER A 72 -8.13 7.73 -19.68
N VAL A 73 -7.87 8.72 -18.82
CA VAL A 73 -7.79 8.57 -17.36
C VAL A 73 -8.61 9.65 -16.67
N HIS A 74 -9.09 9.34 -15.47
CA HIS A 74 -9.67 10.34 -14.58
C HIS A 74 -8.99 10.27 -13.22
N THR A 75 -8.82 11.44 -12.58
CA THR A 75 -8.16 11.57 -11.28
C THR A 75 -9.15 12.06 -10.24
N VAL A 76 -9.19 11.36 -9.10
CA VAL A 76 -9.83 11.82 -7.87
C VAL A 76 -8.73 12.30 -6.94
N PHE A 77 -8.74 13.61 -6.67
CA PHE A 77 -7.77 14.26 -5.79
C PHE A 77 -8.16 14.12 -4.31
N GLN A 78 -7.17 14.26 -3.44
CA GLN A 78 -7.34 14.18 -1.98
C GLN A 78 -8.43 15.12 -1.42
N ASN A 79 -8.56 16.33 -1.95
CA ASN A 79 -9.58 17.29 -1.53
C ASN A 79 -10.92 17.16 -2.29
N TYR A 80 -11.08 16.10 -3.09
CA TYR A 80 -12.19 15.80 -3.99
C TYR A 80 -12.41 16.81 -5.14
N ALA A 81 -11.88 18.04 -5.01
CA ALA A 81 -11.98 19.14 -5.96
C ALA A 81 -13.41 19.33 -6.49
N LEU A 82 -14.43 19.23 -5.64
CA LEU A 82 -15.83 19.47 -6.01
C LEU A 82 -16.06 20.97 -6.25
N PHE A 83 -16.87 21.30 -7.25
CA PHE A 83 -17.25 22.68 -7.53
C PHE A 83 -18.34 23.11 -6.54
N PRO A 84 -18.06 24.04 -5.61
CA PRO A 84 -18.97 24.35 -4.50
C PRO A 84 -20.24 25.09 -4.95
N HIS A 85 -20.20 25.71 -6.13
CA HIS A 85 -21.31 26.46 -6.71
C HIS A 85 -22.21 25.61 -7.63
N MET A 86 -21.91 24.32 -7.76
CA MET A 86 -22.67 23.36 -8.56
C MET A 86 -23.33 22.34 -7.65
N SER A 87 -24.52 21.84 -8.03
CA SER A 87 -25.12 20.68 -7.36
C SER A 87 -24.30 19.42 -7.58
N VAL A 88 -24.65 18.33 -6.89
CA VAL A 88 -24.07 16.99 -7.12
C VAL A 88 -24.28 16.58 -8.57
N ALA A 89 -25.50 16.69 -9.09
CA ALA A 89 -25.83 16.34 -10.47
C ALA A 89 -24.98 17.14 -11.47
N GLU A 90 -24.78 18.44 -11.21
CA GLU A 90 -23.97 19.30 -12.05
C GLU A 90 -22.48 18.98 -11.98
N ASN A 91 -21.96 18.69 -10.78
CA ASN A 91 -20.59 18.24 -10.57
C ASN A 91 -20.32 16.96 -11.37
N VAL A 92 -21.21 15.98 -11.23
CA VAL A 92 -21.08 14.66 -11.85
C VAL A 92 -21.25 14.73 -13.36
N ALA A 93 -22.17 15.55 -13.87
CA ALA A 93 -22.39 15.72 -15.31
C ALA A 93 -21.39 16.66 -16.01
N TYR A 94 -20.55 17.39 -15.26
CA TYR A 94 -19.61 18.36 -15.82
C TYR A 94 -18.67 17.77 -16.91
N PRO A 95 -18.08 16.57 -16.73
CA PRO A 95 -17.24 15.95 -17.76
C PRO A 95 -17.96 15.66 -19.08
N LEU A 96 -19.28 15.36 -19.04
CA LEU A 96 -20.09 15.17 -20.25
C LEU A 96 -20.24 16.48 -21.05
N LYS A 97 -20.33 17.63 -20.36
CA LYS A 97 -20.39 18.95 -20.99
C LYS A 97 -19.10 19.26 -21.75
N ILE A 98 -17.95 18.97 -21.14
CA ILE A 98 -16.63 19.16 -21.77
C ILE A 98 -16.47 18.25 -22.99
N ALA A 99 -16.88 16.98 -22.86
CA ALA A 99 -16.85 16.00 -23.93
C ALA A 99 -17.90 16.24 -25.03
N ARG A 100 -18.75 17.28 -24.91
CA ARG A 100 -19.83 17.63 -25.85
C ARG A 100 -20.78 16.46 -26.14
N VAL A 101 -21.06 15.63 -25.12
CA VAL A 101 -22.03 14.53 -25.23
C VAL A 101 -23.44 15.11 -25.46
N PRO A 102 -24.29 14.46 -26.29
CA PRO A 102 -25.68 14.88 -26.47
C PRO A 102 -26.45 14.99 -25.15
N ARG A 103 -27.23 16.05 -24.98
CA ARG A 103 -28.01 16.30 -23.74
C ARG A 103 -28.98 15.16 -23.40
N SER A 104 -29.49 14.44 -24.40
CA SER A 104 -30.36 13.28 -24.21
C SER A 104 -29.70 12.15 -23.41
N GLU A 105 -28.36 12.06 -23.44
CA GLU A 105 -27.63 11.01 -22.72
C GLU A 105 -27.30 11.39 -21.27
N PHE A 106 -27.51 12.64 -20.87
CA PHE A 106 -27.11 13.11 -19.53
C PHE A 106 -27.90 12.42 -18.43
N GLY A 107 -29.23 12.42 -18.52
CA GLY A 107 -30.13 11.82 -17.52
C GLY A 107 -29.80 10.35 -17.27
N PRO A 108 -29.83 9.48 -18.30
CA PRO A 108 -29.54 8.06 -18.13
C PRO A 108 -28.14 7.77 -17.56
N ARG A 109 -27.11 8.49 -18.02
CA ARG A 109 -25.74 8.31 -17.51
C ARG A 109 -25.60 8.78 -16.06
N LEU A 110 -26.22 9.92 -15.73
CA LEU A 110 -26.20 10.48 -14.38
C LEU A 110 -26.91 9.54 -13.39
N GLU A 111 -28.10 9.06 -13.73
CA GLU A 111 -28.85 8.13 -12.90
C GLU A 111 -28.07 6.83 -12.67
N ALA A 112 -27.50 6.26 -13.74
CA ALA A 112 -26.71 5.03 -13.65
C ALA A 112 -25.48 5.21 -12.74
N VAL A 113 -24.74 6.30 -12.89
CA VAL A 113 -23.51 6.51 -12.11
C VAL A 113 -23.82 6.85 -10.65
N LEU A 114 -24.86 7.64 -10.36
CA LEU A 114 -25.27 7.94 -8.98
C LEU A 114 -25.78 6.69 -8.25
N LYS A 115 -26.46 5.77 -8.95
CA LYS A 115 -26.80 4.46 -8.39
C LYS A 115 -25.57 3.60 -8.12
N LEU A 116 -24.62 3.58 -9.07
CA LEU A 116 -23.38 2.82 -8.93
C LEU A 116 -22.56 3.23 -7.70
N VAL A 117 -22.48 4.53 -7.41
CA VAL A 117 -21.80 5.06 -6.22
C VAL A 117 -22.72 5.21 -5.00
N GLN A 118 -23.91 4.59 -5.02
CA GLN A 118 -24.85 4.53 -3.90
C GLN A 118 -25.27 5.90 -3.33
N ILE A 119 -25.51 6.90 -4.20
CA ILE A 119 -26.06 8.22 -3.83
C ILE A 119 -27.16 8.72 -4.80
N PRO A 120 -28.15 7.89 -5.18
CA PRO A 120 -29.16 8.25 -6.19
C PRO A 120 -30.00 9.48 -5.82
N GLU A 121 -30.23 9.72 -4.53
CA GLU A 121 -31.12 10.79 -4.04
C GLU A 121 -30.42 12.13 -3.77
N LEU A 122 -29.09 12.21 -3.95
CA LEU A 122 -28.31 13.39 -3.56
C LEU A 122 -28.11 14.40 -4.69
N GLY A 123 -28.68 14.17 -5.88
CA GLY A 123 -28.43 14.94 -7.09
C GLY A 123 -28.61 16.47 -6.94
N ASP A 124 -29.62 16.90 -6.19
CA ASP A 124 -29.96 18.32 -6.04
C ASP A 124 -29.19 19.03 -4.91
N ARG A 125 -28.42 18.29 -4.11
CA ARG A 125 -27.67 18.87 -2.99
C ARG A 125 -26.42 19.60 -3.46
N ALA A 126 -26.00 20.59 -2.69
CA ALA A 126 -24.68 21.21 -2.83
C ALA A 126 -23.61 20.41 -2.07
N PRO A 127 -22.32 20.46 -2.48
CA PRO A 127 -21.23 19.74 -1.79
C PRO A 127 -21.11 20.05 -0.29
N SER A 128 -21.44 21.29 0.13
CA SER A 128 -21.41 21.71 1.55
C SER A 128 -22.46 21.01 2.42
N GLN A 129 -23.47 20.35 1.82
CA GLN A 129 -24.54 19.64 2.51
C GLN A 129 -24.26 18.13 2.63
N LEU A 130 -23.05 17.69 2.26
CA LEU A 130 -22.66 16.29 2.18
C LEU A 130 -21.64 15.94 3.27
N SER A 131 -21.68 14.70 3.75
CA SER A 131 -20.60 14.13 4.56
C SER A 131 -19.32 13.91 3.72
N GLY A 132 -18.18 13.71 4.37
CA GLY A 132 -16.91 13.44 3.67
C GLY A 132 -16.98 12.23 2.72
N GLY A 133 -17.59 11.12 3.17
CA GLY A 133 -17.81 9.94 2.33
C GLY A 133 -18.77 10.20 1.17
N GLN A 134 -19.81 11.02 1.37
CA GLN A 134 -20.70 11.42 0.28
C GLN A 134 -19.97 12.31 -0.74
N GLN A 135 -19.14 13.26 -0.32
CA GLN A 135 -18.32 14.06 -1.23
C GLN A 135 -17.37 13.21 -2.05
N GLN A 136 -16.75 12.20 -1.44
CA GLN A 136 -15.92 11.24 -2.14
C GLN A 136 -16.71 10.47 -3.20
N ARG A 137 -17.90 9.96 -2.86
CA ARG A 137 -18.80 9.27 -3.82
C ARG A 137 -19.18 10.16 -5.00
N VAL A 138 -19.41 11.46 -4.76
CA VAL A 138 -19.64 12.44 -5.84
C VAL A 138 -18.40 12.60 -6.72
N ALA A 139 -17.20 12.65 -6.14
CA ALA A 139 -15.96 12.75 -6.90
C ALA A 139 -15.68 11.50 -7.74
N LEU A 140 -15.93 10.30 -7.18
CA LEU A 140 -15.88 9.03 -7.90
C LEU A 140 -16.89 9.00 -9.05
N ALA A 141 -18.15 9.37 -8.80
CA ALA A 141 -19.18 9.41 -9.82
C ALA A 141 -18.80 10.33 -10.98
N ARG A 142 -18.28 11.52 -10.67
CA ARG A 142 -17.75 12.46 -11.67
C ARG A 142 -16.60 11.83 -12.48
N ALA A 143 -15.73 11.05 -11.86
CA ALA A 143 -14.63 10.39 -12.56
C ALA A 143 -15.10 9.21 -13.43
N LEU A 144 -16.21 8.54 -13.05
CA LEU A 144 -16.71 7.34 -13.73
C LEU A 144 -17.69 7.62 -14.88
N ILE A 145 -18.34 8.80 -14.89
CA ILE A 145 -19.42 9.08 -15.86
C ILE A 145 -18.99 8.98 -17.33
N ASN A 146 -17.70 9.24 -17.61
CA ASN A 146 -17.11 9.16 -18.95
C ASN A 146 -16.49 7.78 -19.26
N ARG A 147 -16.61 6.81 -18.35
CA ARG A 147 -16.06 5.44 -18.49
C ARG A 147 -14.57 5.46 -18.89
N PRO A 148 -13.67 5.98 -18.03
CA PRO A 148 -12.24 6.00 -18.32
C PRO A 148 -11.67 4.60 -18.46
N LYS A 149 -10.46 4.46 -19.03
CA LYS A 149 -9.72 3.18 -18.99
C LYS A 149 -9.04 2.96 -17.63
N VAL A 150 -8.57 4.06 -17.02
CA VAL A 150 -7.85 4.04 -15.73
C VAL A 150 -8.40 5.11 -14.80
N LEU A 151 -8.61 4.74 -13.54
CA LEU A 151 -8.95 5.66 -12.46
C LEU A 151 -7.74 5.86 -11.55
N LEU A 152 -7.34 7.13 -11.36
CA LEU A 152 -6.23 7.54 -10.52
C LEU A 152 -6.79 8.11 -9.21
N LEU A 153 -6.36 7.58 -8.07
CA LEU A 153 -6.88 7.94 -6.75
C LEU A 153 -5.73 8.46 -5.88
N ASP A 154 -5.76 9.73 -5.49
CA ASP A 154 -4.70 10.38 -4.69
C ASP A 154 -5.12 10.53 -3.23
N GLU A 155 -4.72 9.58 -2.38
CA GLU A 155 -5.04 9.51 -0.94
C GLU A 155 -6.51 9.79 -0.60
N PRO A 156 -7.49 9.16 -1.30
CA PRO A 156 -8.88 9.57 -1.23
C PRO A 156 -9.57 9.26 0.10
N LEU A 157 -8.94 8.47 0.98
CA LEU A 157 -9.48 8.08 2.30
C LEU A 157 -8.77 8.77 3.48
N SER A 158 -7.72 9.57 3.21
CA SER A 158 -6.83 10.10 4.25
C SER A 158 -7.50 11.01 5.29
N ALA A 159 -8.56 11.71 4.91
CA ALA A 159 -9.26 12.67 5.77
C ALA A 159 -10.46 12.07 6.54
N LEU A 160 -10.66 10.75 6.48
CA LEU A 160 -11.84 10.08 7.02
C LEU A 160 -11.54 9.31 8.33
N ASP A 161 -12.52 9.27 9.22
CA ASP A 161 -12.42 8.47 10.44
C ASP A 161 -12.32 6.97 10.12
N ALA A 162 -11.84 6.18 11.08
CA ALA A 162 -11.52 4.78 10.87
C ALA A 162 -12.73 3.93 10.42
N LYS A 163 -13.93 4.19 10.95
CA LYS A 163 -15.12 3.41 10.63
C LYS A 163 -15.56 3.68 9.20
N ILE A 164 -15.70 4.95 8.83
CA ILE A 164 -16.09 5.34 7.47
C ILE A 164 -15.04 4.89 6.46
N ARG A 165 -13.76 4.97 6.81
CA ARG A 165 -12.67 4.51 5.95
C ARG A 165 -12.74 3.02 5.66
N ASP A 166 -13.03 2.17 6.64
CA ASP A 166 -13.18 0.73 6.41
C ASP A 166 -14.37 0.40 5.49
N GLU A 167 -15.52 1.04 5.72
CA GLU A 167 -16.71 0.90 4.86
C GLU A 167 -16.38 1.29 3.40
N LEU A 168 -15.70 2.43 3.20
CA LEU A 168 -15.36 2.92 1.86
C LEU A 168 -14.25 2.12 1.17
N ARG A 169 -13.34 1.49 1.91
CA ARG A 169 -12.37 0.54 1.33
C ARG A 169 -13.10 -0.61 0.65
N GLN A 170 -14.05 -1.24 1.36
CA GLN A 170 -14.82 -2.36 0.83
C GLN A 170 -15.64 -1.93 -0.41
N GLU A 171 -16.27 -0.77 -0.35
CA GLU A 171 -17.01 -0.21 -1.48
C GLU A 171 -16.12 0.06 -2.70
N LEU A 172 -14.92 0.63 -2.51
CA LEU A 172 -13.98 0.86 -3.61
C LEU A 172 -13.55 -0.44 -4.29
N ARG A 173 -13.27 -1.49 -3.51
CA ARG A 173 -12.93 -2.81 -4.06
C ARG A 173 -14.09 -3.41 -4.83
N GLN A 174 -15.31 -3.35 -4.29
CA GLN A 174 -16.51 -3.83 -4.98
C GLN A 174 -16.79 -3.06 -6.28
N LEU A 175 -16.68 -1.73 -6.24
CA LEU A 175 -16.85 -0.86 -7.41
C LEU A 175 -15.84 -1.21 -8.51
N GLN A 176 -14.57 -1.43 -8.14
CA GLN A 176 -13.52 -1.82 -9.08
C GLN A 176 -13.86 -3.17 -9.72
N GLN A 177 -14.25 -4.18 -8.93
CA GLN A 177 -14.65 -5.49 -9.43
C GLN A 177 -15.88 -5.45 -10.35
N GLN A 178 -16.89 -4.65 -10.00
CA GLN A 178 -18.11 -4.50 -10.80
C GLN A 178 -17.86 -3.80 -12.14
N THR A 179 -16.91 -2.85 -12.16
CA THR A 179 -16.64 -2.03 -13.35
C THR A 179 -15.49 -2.58 -14.22
N ASN A 180 -14.68 -3.49 -13.68
CA ASN A 180 -13.45 -4.02 -14.27
C ASN A 180 -12.49 -2.92 -14.77
N LEU A 181 -12.51 -1.78 -14.08
CA LEU A 181 -11.63 -0.65 -14.38
C LEU A 181 -10.27 -0.85 -13.73
N THR A 182 -9.23 -0.30 -14.36
CA THR A 182 -7.88 -0.29 -13.78
C THR A 182 -7.79 0.84 -12.78
N PHE A 183 -7.41 0.53 -11.54
CA PHE A 183 -7.28 1.51 -10.46
C PHE A 183 -5.80 1.69 -10.12
N ILE A 184 -5.33 2.94 -10.05
CA ILE A 184 -4.03 3.28 -9.47
C ILE A 184 -4.28 4.12 -8.23
N TYR A 185 -4.00 3.54 -7.07
CA TYR A 185 -4.31 4.09 -5.76
C TYR A 185 -3.05 4.54 -5.04
N VAL A 186 -2.98 5.80 -4.62
CA VAL A 186 -1.88 6.32 -3.81
C VAL A 186 -2.32 6.36 -2.36
N THR A 187 -1.50 5.80 -1.47
CA THR A 187 -1.71 5.90 -0.02
C THR A 187 -0.40 5.86 0.75
N HIS A 188 -0.46 6.37 1.97
CA HIS A 188 0.57 6.18 2.98
C HIS A 188 0.16 5.14 4.04
N ASP A 189 -1.10 4.70 4.01
CA ASP A 189 -1.67 3.70 4.92
C ASP A 189 -1.40 2.28 4.38
N GLN A 190 -0.70 1.48 5.17
CA GLN A 190 -0.31 0.12 4.78
C GLN A 190 -1.52 -0.80 4.75
N GLU A 191 -2.46 -0.67 5.69
CA GLU A 191 -3.64 -1.52 5.74
C GLU A 191 -4.49 -1.32 4.49
N GLU A 192 -4.62 -0.08 4.02
CA GLU A 192 -5.31 0.23 2.76
C GLU A 192 -4.66 -0.48 1.57
N ALA A 193 -3.35 -0.30 1.41
CA ALA A 193 -2.63 -0.89 0.29
C ALA A 193 -2.69 -2.43 0.33
N MET A 194 -2.59 -3.02 1.52
CA MET A 194 -2.60 -4.46 1.71
C MET A 194 -3.99 -5.08 1.51
N ALA A 195 -5.06 -4.37 1.87
CA ALA A 195 -6.43 -4.87 1.78
C ALA A 195 -7.05 -4.70 0.38
N LEU A 196 -6.68 -3.66 -0.35
CA LEU A 196 -7.33 -3.30 -1.62
C LEU A 196 -6.62 -3.83 -2.86
N SER A 197 -5.30 -3.98 -2.79
CA SER A 197 -4.47 -4.13 -3.99
C SER A 197 -4.32 -5.57 -4.42
N ASP A 198 -4.35 -5.78 -5.74
CA ASP A 198 -3.88 -7.02 -6.34
C ASP A 198 -2.34 -7.05 -6.30
N ARG A 199 -1.71 -5.93 -6.65
CA ARG A 199 -0.27 -5.67 -6.50
C ARG A 199 -0.02 -4.25 -6.04
N LEU A 200 1.10 -4.03 -5.37
CA LEU A 200 1.53 -2.71 -4.96
C LEU A 200 3.02 -2.50 -5.25
N ALA A 201 3.39 -1.23 -5.48
CA ALA A 201 4.77 -0.77 -5.42
C ALA A 201 5.02 -0.06 -4.09
N VAL A 202 6.04 -0.50 -3.37
CA VAL A 202 6.58 0.23 -2.22
C VAL A 202 7.60 1.24 -2.76
N MET A 203 7.35 2.52 -2.51
CA MET A 203 8.18 3.64 -2.95
C MET A 203 8.95 4.27 -1.79
N HIS A 204 10.21 4.58 -2.04
CA HIS A 204 11.08 5.26 -1.10
C HIS A 204 12.03 6.19 -1.87
N ARG A 205 12.13 7.45 -1.42
CA ARG A 205 13.03 8.48 -2.00
C ARG A 205 12.96 8.56 -3.53
N GLY A 206 11.74 8.53 -4.09
CA GLY A 206 11.49 8.63 -5.52
C GLY A 206 11.74 7.36 -6.32
N ARG A 207 12.14 6.25 -5.69
CA ARG A 207 12.39 4.94 -6.33
C ARG A 207 11.36 3.92 -5.90
N VAL A 208 11.20 2.87 -6.70
CA VAL A 208 10.46 1.67 -6.32
C VAL A 208 11.45 0.71 -5.65
N GLU A 209 11.16 0.35 -4.40
CA GLU A 209 11.95 -0.60 -3.61
C GLU A 209 11.53 -2.04 -3.91
N GLN A 210 10.22 -2.27 -4.06
CA GLN A 210 9.67 -3.59 -4.36
C GLN A 210 8.31 -3.46 -5.02
N ILE A 211 8.00 -4.38 -5.94
CA ILE A 211 6.66 -4.57 -6.51
C ILE A 211 6.27 -6.03 -6.23
N GLY A 212 5.04 -6.23 -5.76
CA GLY A 212 4.54 -7.57 -5.49
C GLY A 212 3.09 -7.56 -5.04
N THR A 213 2.52 -8.74 -4.87
CA THR A 213 1.26 -8.92 -4.16
C THR A 213 1.41 -8.52 -2.69
N PRO A 214 0.31 -8.20 -1.98
CA PRO A 214 0.36 -7.97 -0.53
C PRO A 214 1.10 -9.09 0.22
N ALA A 215 0.81 -10.35 -0.12
CA ALA A 215 1.45 -11.50 0.52
C ALA A 215 2.97 -11.55 0.28
N GLU A 216 3.43 -11.29 -0.94
CA GLU A 216 4.87 -11.26 -1.26
C GLU A 216 5.57 -10.12 -0.52
N ILE A 217 5.01 -8.91 -0.55
CA ILE A 217 5.57 -7.73 0.12
C ILE A 217 5.69 -7.94 1.64
N TYR A 218 4.71 -8.61 2.25
CA TYR A 218 4.69 -8.86 3.69
C TYR A 218 5.65 -9.96 4.13
N ASN A 219 5.64 -11.09 3.41
CA ASN A 219 6.35 -12.31 3.80
C ASN A 219 7.79 -12.38 3.25
N ALA A 220 8.09 -11.69 2.16
CA ALA A 220 9.40 -11.71 1.49
C ALA A 220 9.82 -10.28 1.08
N PRO A 221 10.13 -9.41 2.05
CA PRO A 221 10.60 -8.06 1.76
C PRO A 221 11.96 -8.09 1.05
N ALA A 222 12.05 -7.40 -0.09
CA ALA A 222 13.23 -7.37 -0.95
C ALA A 222 14.32 -6.38 -0.49
N SER A 223 14.01 -5.53 0.48
CA SER A 223 15.00 -4.62 1.08
C SER A 223 14.74 -4.45 2.58
N ALA A 224 15.80 -4.08 3.30
CA ALA A 224 15.75 -3.69 4.70
C ALA A 224 14.67 -2.61 4.96
N PHE A 225 14.54 -1.64 4.04
CA PHE A 225 13.51 -0.62 4.12
C PHE A 225 12.11 -1.24 4.07
N VAL A 226 11.83 -2.12 3.11
CA VAL A 226 10.50 -2.76 3.00
C VAL A 226 10.20 -3.61 4.23
N ALA A 227 11.19 -4.34 4.74
CA ALA A 227 11.05 -5.17 5.93
C ALA A 227 10.65 -4.34 7.18
N GLN A 228 11.26 -3.18 7.36
CA GLN A 228 10.94 -2.24 8.45
C GLN A 228 9.66 -1.46 8.21
N PHE A 229 9.39 -1.13 6.95
CA PHE A 229 8.28 -0.26 6.59
C PHE A 229 6.96 -1.02 6.64
N ILE A 230 6.89 -2.28 6.19
CA ILE A 230 5.65 -3.05 6.09
C ILE A 230 5.41 -3.85 7.35
N GLY A 231 4.34 -3.54 8.08
CA GLY A 231 3.90 -4.26 9.28
C GLY A 231 4.88 -4.17 10.45
N GLN A 232 4.48 -4.74 11.60
CA GLN A 232 5.42 -4.91 12.71
C GLN A 232 6.35 -6.09 12.45
N ALA A 233 7.59 -6.03 12.96
CA ALA A 233 8.57 -7.10 12.87
C ALA A 233 9.52 -7.06 14.06
N ASN A 234 10.06 -8.21 14.44
CA ASN A 234 11.24 -8.33 15.29
C ASN A 234 12.46 -8.55 14.40
N PHE A 235 13.56 -7.86 14.71
CA PHE A 235 14.83 -8.02 14.02
C PHE A 235 15.89 -8.52 14.99
N LEU A 236 16.62 -9.55 14.59
CA LEU A 236 17.67 -10.18 15.39
C LEU A 236 18.96 -10.28 14.57
N SER A 237 20.07 -9.79 15.09
CA SER A 237 21.37 -9.87 14.41
C SER A 237 22.16 -11.07 14.91
N GLY A 238 22.77 -11.83 13.99
CA GLY A 238 23.62 -12.97 14.33
C GLY A 238 24.51 -13.42 13.20
N GLU A 239 25.09 -14.59 13.38
CA GLU A 239 26.05 -15.18 12.44
C GLU A 239 25.57 -16.56 11.96
N ILE A 240 25.73 -16.86 10.67
CA ILE A 240 25.37 -18.16 10.11
C ILE A 240 26.38 -19.23 10.55
N MET A 241 25.91 -20.26 11.23
CA MET A 241 26.73 -21.37 11.70
C MET A 241 26.79 -22.53 10.70
N GLU A 242 25.65 -22.88 10.13
CA GLU A 242 25.54 -23.98 9.17
C GLU A 242 24.40 -23.77 8.18
N LEU A 243 24.57 -24.33 6.98
CA LEU A 243 23.50 -24.47 5.99
C LEU A 243 22.89 -25.86 6.11
N THR A 244 21.57 -25.93 6.04
CA THR A 244 20.80 -27.19 6.11
C THR A 244 20.02 -27.40 4.81
N ALA A 245 19.43 -28.58 4.63
CA ALA A 245 18.60 -28.86 3.45
C ALA A 245 17.35 -27.97 3.35
N GLU A 246 16.87 -27.45 4.49
CA GLU A 246 15.63 -26.69 4.59
C GLU A 246 15.85 -25.21 4.94
N GLY A 247 17.11 -24.76 5.05
CA GLY A 247 17.44 -23.39 5.44
C GLY A 247 18.86 -23.25 6.00
N ALA A 248 18.98 -22.58 7.14
CA ALA A 248 20.25 -22.39 7.85
C ALA A 248 20.03 -22.39 9.37
N ILE A 249 21.12 -22.51 10.13
CA ILE A 249 21.15 -22.21 11.57
C ILE A 249 21.97 -20.94 11.78
N ALA A 250 21.36 -19.97 12.44
CA ALA A 250 22.01 -18.72 12.85
C ALA A 250 22.20 -18.69 14.37
N LEU A 251 23.35 -18.21 14.83
CA LEU A 251 23.66 -18.00 16.25
C LEU A 251 23.33 -16.56 16.64
N ILE A 252 22.37 -16.38 17.56
CA ILE A 252 21.96 -15.09 18.12
C ILE A 252 22.26 -15.09 19.61
N ASN A 253 23.24 -14.31 20.08
CA ASN A 253 23.67 -14.31 21.48
C ASN A 253 23.87 -15.73 22.04
N ASP A 254 24.65 -16.57 21.34
CA ASP A 254 24.90 -17.99 21.67
C ASP A 254 23.67 -18.93 21.60
N VAL A 255 22.53 -18.44 21.09
CA VAL A 255 21.34 -19.27 20.88
C VAL A 255 21.19 -19.65 19.41
N PRO A 256 21.18 -20.96 19.07
CA PRO A 256 20.96 -21.40 17.70
C PRO A 256 19.47 -21.30 17.34
N LEU A 257 19.18 -20.63 16.23
CA LEU A 257 17.85 -20.55 15.64
C LEU A 257 17.87 -21.10 14.21
N LYS A 258 16.89 -21.95 13.87
CA LYS A 258 16.62 -22.35 12.49
C LYS A 258 15.94 -21.23 11.74
N VAL A 259 16.44 -20.92 10.55
CA VAL A 259 15.97 -19.81 9.72
C VAL A 259 15.86 -20.25 8.27
N THR A 260 15.06 -19.53 7.51
CA THR A 260 14.96 -19.68 6.06
C THR A 260 15.51 -18.42 5.37
N TYR A 261 15.81 -18.51 4.08
CA TYR A 261 16.19 -17.38 3.25
C TYR A 261 15.39 -17.46 1.95
N PRO A 262 14.78 -16.34 1.51
CA PRO A 262 13.96 -16.34 0.30
C PRO A 262 14.79 -16.44 -0.99
N ASP A 263 16.02 -15.94 -0.96
CA ASP A 263 16.88 -15.78 -2.14
C ASP A 263 18.15 -16.65 -2.04
N GLN A 264 19.32 -16.03 -2.23
CA GLN A 264 20.60 -16.73 -2.25
C GLN A 264 20.95 -17.26 -0.85
N PRO A 265 21.52 -18.47 -0.76
CA PRO A 265 21.97 -19.01 0.51
C PRO A 265 23.07 -18.10 1.08
N PRO A 266 23.02 -17.78 2.38
CA PRO A 266 24.09 -17.02 3.01
C PRO A 266 25.36 -17.88 3.11
N THR A 267 26.47 -17.24 3.43
CA THR A 267 27.73 -17.94 3.68
C THR A 267 27.87 -18.28 5.16
N VAL A 268 28.47 -19.43 5.48
CA VAL A 268 28.85 -19.74 6.87
C VAL A 268 29.85 -18.70 7.38
N GLY A 269 29.60 -18.16 8.57
CA GLY A 269 30.32 -17.03 9.16
C GLY A 269 29.80 -15.65 8.75
N GLU A 270 28.77 -15.58 7.90
CA GLU A 270 28.18 -14.30 7.49
C GLU A 270 27.33 -13.71 8.62
N THR A 271 27.52 -12.41 8.90
CA THR A 271 26.64 -11.64 9.77
C THR A 271 25.35 -11.32 9.05
N VAL A 272 24.23 -11.80 9.57
CA VAL A 272 22.89 -11.66 8.98
C VAL A 272 21.95 -10.93 9.94
N THR A 273 20.85 -10.41 9.39
CA THR A 273 19.71 -9.99 10.19
C THR A 273 18.52 -10.89 9.89
N LEU A 274 17.96 -11.46 10.95
CA LEU A 274 16.75 -12.25 10.92
C LEU A 274 15.54 -11.35 11.14
N MET A 275 14.43 -11.67 10.48
CA MET A 275 13.14 -11.05 10.69
C MET A 275 12.12 -12.12 11.07
N ILE A 276 11.38 -11.85 12.14
CA ILE A 276 10.18 -12.63 12.50
C ILE A 276 9.02 -11.70 12.83
N ARG A 277 7.87 -11.98 12.24
CA ARG A 277 6.65 -11.21 12.49
C ARG A 277 6.07 -11.54 13.88
N PRO A 278 5.63 -10.56 14.68
CA PRO A 278 5.15 -10.79 16.04
C PRO A 278 4.01 -11.80 16.13
N GLU A 279 3.12 -11.83 15.14
CA GLU A 279 1.97 -12.75 15.08
C GLU A 279 2.34 -14.17 14.65
N ARG A 280 3.59 -14.42 14.23
CA ARG A 280 4.13 -15.76 13.98
C ARG A 280 4.74 -16.40 15.22
N ILE A 281 4.91 -15.63 16.30
CA ILE A 281 5.43 -16.13 17.58
C ILE A 281 4.27 -16.63 18.44
N GLN A 282 4.31 -17.90 18.80
CA GLN A 282 3.33 -18.52 19.69
C GLN A 282 3.82 -18.51 21.13
N VAL A 283 2.97 -18.05 22.05
CA VAL A 283 3.18 -18.15 23.49
C VAL A 283 2.69 -19.50 23.99
N GLY A 284 3.52 -20.20 24.76
CA GLY A 284 3.22 -21.50 25.34
C GLY A 284 4.06 -22.62 24.74
N ALA A 285 3.92 -23.81 25.34
CA ALA A 285 4.62 -25.00 24.88
C ALA A 285 3.95 -25.53 23.61
N ALA A 286 4.63 -25.38 22.47
CA ALA A 286 4.25 -25.99 21.21
C ALA A 286 5.46 -26.72 20.61
N THR A 287 5.20 -27.80 19.87
CA THR A 287 6.24 -28.47 19.06
C THR A 287 6.56 -27.59 17.86
N ALA A 288 7.68 -26.86 17.96
CA ALA A 288 8.19 -26.01 16.91
C ALA A 288 9.71 -26.12 16.79
N ASP A 289 10.23 -25.69 15.64
CA ASP A 289 11.66 -25.65 15.32
C ASP A 289 12.47 -24.78 16.27
N ASN A 290 11.93 -23.60 16.59
CA ASN A 290 12.57 -22.62 17.47
C ASN A 290 11.75 -22.47 18.74
N GLN A 291 12.42 -22.53 19.89
CA GLN A 291 11.81 -22.39 21.20
C GLN A 291 12.69 -21.55 22.11
N LEU A 292 12.09 -20.56 22.77
CA LEU A 292 12.77 -19.70 23.74
C LEU A 292 11.96 -19.62 25.03
N VAL A 293 12.67 -19.47 26.15
CA VAL A 293 12.09 -19.04 27.41
C VAL A 293 12.22 -17.52 27.48
N GLY A 294 11.18 -16.86 27.98
CA GLY A 294 11.17 -15.42 28.12
C GLY A 294 10.36 -14.95 29.32
N LYS A 295 10.51 -13.68 29.65
CA LYS A 295 9.77 -12.99 30.70
C LYS A 295 9.00 -11.82 30.12
N THR A 296 7.70 -11.76 30.35
CA THR A 296 6.88 -10.60 29.95
C THR A 296 7.31 -9.35 30.71
N LEU A 297 7.68 -8.31 29.95
CA LEU A 297 8.00 -6.98 30.45
C LEU A 297 6.77 -6.07 30.47
N GLY A 298 5.87 -6.25 29.49
CA GLY A 298 4.68 -5.42 29.34
C GLY A 298 3.64 -6.06 28.43
N MET A 299 2.40 -5.60 28.60
CA MET A 299 1.24 -6.07 27.84
C MET A 299 0.38 -4.88 27.43
N THR A 300 -0.05 -4.86 26.18
CA THR A 300 -0.93 -3.83 25.62
C THR A 300 -2.11 -4.49 24.91
N TYR A 301 -3.32 -4.04 25.23
CA TYR A 301 -4.54 -4.50 24.57
C TYR A 301 -4.85 -3.63 23.34
N ILE A 302 -4.99 -4.27 22.18
CA ILE A 302 -5.30 -3.63 20.89
C ILE A 302 -6.56 -4.31 20.32
N GLY A 303 -7.72 -3.92 20.84
CA GLY A 303 -9.01 -4.51 20.43
C GLY A 303 -9.09 -6.01 20.76
N GLN A 304 -9.07 -6.85 19.73
CA GLN A 304 -9.10 -8.32 19.88
C GLN A 304 -7.70 -8.95 20.02
N LEU A 305 -6.65 -8.15 19.84
CA LEU A 305 -5.26 -8.58 19.92
C LEU A 305 -4.65 -8.13 21.25
N THR A 306 -3.72 -8.95 21.76
CA THR A 306 -2.83 -8.59 22.85
C THR A 306 -1.40 -8.56 22.32
N GLU A 307 -0.75 -7.40 22.43
CA GLU A 307 0.68 -7.23 22.16
C GLU A 307 1.45 -7.43 23.48
N LEU A 308 2.44 -8.32 23.45
CA LEU A 308 3.34 -8.60 24.56
C LEU A 308 4.76 -8.16 24.21
N GLN A 309 5.43 -7.54 25.18
CA GLN A 309 6.87 -7.33 25.14
C GLN A 309 7.52 -8.38 26.03
N VAL A 310 8.41 -9.20 25.46
CA VAL A 310 9.02 -10.35 26.15
C VAL A 310 10.53 -10.25 26.06
N GLU A 311 11.20 -10.26 27.22
CA GLU A 311 12.66 -10.37 27.30
C GLU A 311 13.07 -11.83 27.15
N THR A 312 14.02 -12.09 26.24
CA THR A 312 14.52 -13.43 25.92
C THR A 312 16.05 -13.41 25.83
N PRO A 313 16.73 -14.57 25.80
CA PRO A 313 18.18 -14.63 25.58
C PRO A 313 18.65 -13.98 24.26
N VAL A 314 17.79 -13.94 23.24
CA VAL A 314 18.10 -13.31 21.94
C VAL A 314 17.76 -11.82 21.90
N GLY A 315 17.28 -11.25 23.00
CA GLY A 315 16.86 -9.86 23.11
C GLY A 315 15.37 -9.70 23.41
N GLN A 316 14.86 -8.48 23.24
CA GLN A 316 13.45 -8.17 23.43
C GLN A 316 12.65 -8.48 22.17
N LEU A 317 11.58 -9.26 22.33
CA LEU A 317 10.66 -9.61 21.25
C LEU A 317 9.27 -9.04 21.53
N LYS A 318 8.66 -8.49 20.48
CA LYS A 318 7.21 -8.26 20.40
C LYS A 318 6.51 -9.51 19.94
N VAL A 319 5.40 -9.84 20.60
CA VAL A 319 4.56 -10.98 20.27
C VAL A 319 3.11 -10.52 20.20
N VAL A 320 2.37 -10.94 19.19
CA VAL A 320 0.96 -10.56 19.01
C VAL A 320 0.10 -11.82 19.00
N GLN A 321 -0.93 -11.87 19.84
CA GLN A 321 -1.85 -12.99 19.93
C GLN A 321 -3.31 -12.55 19.98
N LEU A 322 -4.21 -13.45 19.59
CA LEU A 322 -5.65 -13.27 19.72
C LEU A 322 -6.12 -13.54 21.16
N GLY A 323 -6.97 -12.66 21.69
CA GLY A 323 -7.59 -12.82 23.00
C GLY A 323 -6.72 -12.36 24.17
N GLN A 324 -7.16 -12.66 25.40
CA GLN A 324 -6.41 -12.35 26.61
C GLN A 324 -5.22 -13.30 26.74
N ALA A 325 -4.01 -12.75 26.70
CA ALA A 325 -2.80 -13.51 26.95
C ALA A 325 -2.41 -13.44 28.43
N GLY A 326 -1.96 -14.57 28.99
CA GLY A 326 -1.25 -14.58 30.27
C GLY A 326 0.22 -14.17 30.11
N GLU A 327 0.99 -14.25 31.20
CA GLU A 327 2.45 -14.08 31.11
C GLU A 327 3.07 -15.11 30.15
N ALA A 328 3.82 -14.63 29.17
CA ALA A 328 4.58 -15.48 28.27
C ALA A 328 5.81 -16.02 29.00
N ARG A 329 5.83 -17.34 29.24
CA ARG A 329 6.98 -18.07 29.82
C ARG A 329 7.76 -18.84 28.77
N SER A 330 7.14 -19.14 27.64
CA SER A 330 7.77 -19.81 26.50
C SER A 330 7.24 -19.21 25.21
N LEU A 331 8.13 -19.08 24.23
CA LEU A 331 7.86 -18.60 22.89
C LEU A 331 8.29 -19.67 21.89
N SER A 332 7.54 -19.84 20.81
CA SER A 332 7.85 -20.83 19.79
C SER A 332 7.41 -20.40 18.39
N TRP A 333 8.12 -20.84 17.35
CA TRP A 333 7.78 -20.58 15.94
C TRP A 333 8.48 -21.58 15.02
N GLN A 334 7.99 -21.70 13.78
CA GLN A 334 8.56 -22.58 12.75
C GLN A 334 9.73 -21.89 12.04
N ALA A 335 10.69 -22.66 11.50
CA ALA A 335 11.86 -22.09 10.81
C ALA A 335 11.46 -21.19 9.62
N LYS A 336 10.41 -21.56 8.89
CA LYS A 336 9.86 -20.79 7.75
C LYS A 336 9.33 -19.40 8.10
N ASP A 337 9.03 -19.16 9.39
CA ASP A 337 8.48 -17.90 9.86
C ASP A 337 9.59 -16.92 10.30
N CYS A 338 10.84 -17.40 10.37
CA CYS A 338 12.03 -16.62 10.66
C CYS A 338 12.89 -16.59 9.40
N ILE A 339 12.92 -15.44 8.73
CA ILE A 339 13.62 -15.29 7.45
C ILE A 339 14.86 -14.41 7.62
N ILE A 340 15.89 -14.68 6.84
CA ILE A 340 17.00 -13.75 6.65
C ILE A 340 16.54 -12.61 5.75
N VAL A 341 16.75 -11.37 6.18
CA VAL A 341 16.44 -10.17 5.39
C VAL A 341 17.71 -9.45 4.94
N PRO A 342 17.66 -8.68 3.84
CA PRO A 342 18.80 -7.90 3.37
C PRO A 342 19.37 -6.99 4.45
N SER A 343 20.69 -6.87 4.51
CA SER A 343 21.39 -6.10 5.54
C SER A 343 20.98 -4.61 5.55
N PHE A 344 20.69 -4.10 6.75
CA PHE A 344 20.44 -2.69 7.03
C PHE A 344 21.63 -1.76 6.73
N ASN A 345 22.83 -2.32 6.57
CA ASN A 345 24.08 -1.60 6.31
C ASN A 345 24.52 -1.64 4.85
N SER A 346 23.70 -2.14 3.93
CA SER A 346 23.97 -1.97 2.51
C SER A 346 23.85 -0.49 2.14
N LYS A 347 25.01 0.18 2.03
CA LYS A 347 25.09 1.49 1.39
C LYS A 347 24.55 1.34 -0.04
N ALA A 348 23.38 1.92 -0.30
CA ALA A 348 22.87 2.17 -1.64
C ALA A 348 23.80 3.13 -2.41
#